data_AF-A0A838PPT1-F1
#
_entry.id   AF-A0A838PPT1-F1
#
_cell.length_a   1.000
_cell.length_b   1.000
_cell.length_c   1.000
_cell.angle_alpha   90.00
_cell.angle_beta   90.00
_cell.angle_gamma   90.00
#
_symmetry.space_group_name_H-M   'P 1'
#
loop_
_entity.id
_entity.type
_entity.pdbx_description
1 polymer ?
#
loop_
_entity_poly.entity_id
_entity_poly.type
_entity_poly.pdbx_seq_one_letter_code
_entity_poly.pdbx_strand_id
1 'polypeptide(L)'
;MNRVLFDPVFQSAGLEVARRHYGDARRFDANRRLLEVLRTYESGTRIQGPLFVLIALLSVAAPFLTRGRAHGAALLFALAGWTLLVTPVATVQFSARTGLPGFGPLGAAAALGGWGVVAAVRERRRLRGAEGRLAEPV
;
A
#
# COMPACT_ATOMS: atom_id res chain seq x y z
N MET A 1 0.55 -5.11 37.25
CA MET A 1 0.24 -3.79 36.64
C MET A 1 1.09 -3.61 35.39
N ASN A 2 0.59 -4.06 34.23
CA ASN A 2 1.31 -3.92 32.96
C ASN A 2 0.98 -2.55 32.37
N ARG A 3 2.01 -1.70 32.20
CA ARG A 3 1.93 -0.37 31.59
C ARG A 3 2.00 -0.50 30.08
N VAL A 4 1.19 0.27 29.39
CA VAL A 4 0.66 -0.13 28.10
C VAL A 4 0.85 0.97 27.07
N LEU A 5 1.23 0.51 25.86
CA LEU A 5 1.13 1.14 24.54
C LEU A 5 2.30 1.95 23.96
N PHE A 6 3.43 2.14 24.62
CA PHE A 6 4.56 2.82 23.97
C PHE A 6 5.89 2.15 24.27
N ASP A 7 6.74 2.09 23.23
CA ASP A 7 8.16 1.79 23.30
C ASP A 7 8.79 2.51 24.53
N PRO A 8 9.68 1.84 25.31
CA PRO A 8 10.20 2.39 26.57
C PRO A 8 10.79 3.80 26.43
N VAL A 9 11.27 4.17 25.25
CA VAL A 9 11.80 5.51 24.95
C VAL A 9 10.71 6.58 24.89
N PHE A 10 9.51 6.24 24.41
CA PHE A 10 8.42 7.20 24.19
C PHE A 10 7.37 7.21 25.32
N GLN A 11 7.55 6.34 26.31
CA GLN A 11 6.60 6.14 27.40
C GLN A 11 6.49 7.38 28.32
N SER A 12 7.59 8.10 28.55
CA SER A 12 7.62 9.32 29.36
C SER A 12 6.87 10.48 28.70
N ALA A 13 7.15 10.73 27.41
CA ALA A 13 6.49 11.79 26.63
C ALA A 13 4.99 11.51 26.42
N GLY A 14 4.61 10.25 26.15
CA GLY A 14 3.21 9.85 26.01
C GLY A 14 2.40 10.05 27.29
N LEU A 15 3.00 9.74 28.46
CA LEU A 15 2.37 9.97 29.77
C LEU A 15 2.22 11.46 30.10
N GLU A 16 3.16 12.29 29.68
CA GLU A 16 3.10 13.74 29.88
C GLU A 16 1.97 14.40 29.07
N VAL A 17 1.86 14.05 27.78
CA VAL A 17 0.74 14.51 26.94
C VAL A 17 -0.59 13.99 27.46
N ALA A 18 -0.65 12.71 27.86
CA ALA A 18 -1.84 12.10 28.42
C ALA A 18 -2.32 12.82 29.68
N ARG A 19 -1.41 13.15 30.63
CA ARG A 19 -1.75 13.93 31.83
C ARG A 19 -2.26 15.34 31.53
N ARG A 20 -1.78 15.94 30.45
CA ARG A 20 -2.13 17.32 30.08
C ARG A 20 -3.51 17.43 29.42
N HIS A 21 -3.92 16.42 28.66
CA HIS A 21 -5.17 16.45 27.87
C HIS A 21 -6.25 15.50 28.40
N TYR A 22 -5.87 14.47 29.15
CA TYR A 22 -6.79 13.50 29.73
C TYR A 22 -6.63 13.54 31.25
N GLY A 23 -7.67 14.00 31.95
CA GLY A 23 -7.67 14.19 33.40
C GLY A 23 -7.40 12.92 34.22
N ASP A 24 -7.39 11.74 33.60
CA ASP A 24 -7.18 10.46 34.28
C ASP A 24 -6.19 9.55 33.54
N ALA A 25 -4.91 9.95 33.54
CA ALA A 25 -3.81 9.18 32.95
C ALA A 25 -3.57 7.79 33.61
N ARG A 26 -4.30 7.46 34.69
CA ARG A 26 -4.22 6.16 35.40
C ARG A 26 -5.23 5.12 34.89
N ARG A 27 -6.20 5.52 34.05
CA ARG A 27 -7.23 4.62 33.49
C ARG A 27 -6.84 3.90 32.20
N PHE A 28 -5.64 4.13 31.68
CA PHE A 28 -5.14 3.40 30.51
C PHE A 28 -4.67 2.00 30.91
N ASP A 29 -5.56 1.02 30.83
CA ASP A 29 -5.26 -0.40 31.04
C ASP A 29 -5.16 -1.13 29.69
N ALA A 30 -4.12 -1.95 29.45
CA ALA A 30 -4.17 -2.88 28.33
C ALA A 30 -5.08 -4.01 28.71
N ASN A 31 -6.27 -3.96 28.16
CA ASN A 31 -6.94 -5.20 27.88
C ASN A 31 -6.18 -5.91 26.74
N ARG A 32 -5.42 -6.97 27.10
CA ARG A 32 -4.64 -7.78 26.15
C ARG A 32 -5.48 -8.26 24.97
N ARG A 33 -6.73 -8.66 25.18
CA ARG A 33 -7.63 -9.10 24.09
C ARG A 33 -7.99 -7.95 23.16
N LEU A 34 -8.22 -6.76 23.70
CA LEU A 34 -8.52 -5.58 22.88
C LEU A 34 -7.30 -5.17 22.06
N LEU A 35 -6.10 -5.22 22.64
CA LEU A 35 -4.86 -4.98 21.91
C LEU A 35 -4.58 -6.02 20.85
N GLU A 36 -4.92 -7.28 21.11
CA GLU A 36 -4.78 -8.37 20.15
C GLU A 36 -5.71 -8.16 18.96
N VAL A 37 -6.99 -7.84 19.20
CA VAL A 37 -7.95 -7.49 18.15
C VAL A 37 -7.50 -6.25 17.36
N LEU A 38 -7.02 -5.20 18.04
CA LEU A 38 -6.47 -4.02 17.37
C LEU A 38 -5.24 -4.36 16.52
N ARG A 39 -4.34 -5.21 17.01
CA ARG A 39 -3.16 -5.66 16.25
C ARG A 39 -3.54 -6.54 15.08
N THR A 40 -4.54 -7.42 15.23
CA THR A 40 -5.06 -8.23 14.13
C THR A 40 -5.68 -7.33 13.06
N TYR A 41 -6.48 -6.35 13.46
CA TYR A 41 -7.05 -5.35 12.54
C TYR A 41 -5.98 -4.49 11.85
N GLU A 42 -4.97 -4.03 12.61
CA GLU A 42 -3.83 -3.29 12.07
C GLU A 42 -3.02 -4.17 11.10
N SER A 43 -2.84 -5.46 11.40
CA SER A 43 -2.12 -6.39 10.52
C SER A 43 -2.86 -6.65 9.20
N GLY A 44 -4.20 -6.69 9.24
CA GLY A 44 -5.03 -6.89 8.03
C GLY A 44 -5.12 -5.64 7.15
N THR A 45 -4.99 -4.46 7.74
CA THR A 45 -5.08 -3.17 7.02
C THR A 45 -3.71 -2.59 6.62
N ARG A 46 -2.61 -3.11 7.18
CA ARG A 46 -1.25 -2.75 6.76
C ARG A 46 -0.89 -3.45 5.45
N ILE A 47 -0.91 -2.68 4.36
CA ILE A 47 -0.27 -3.07 3.11
C ILE A 47 1.25 -2.93 3.31
N GLN A 48 1.91 -3.99 3.76
CA GLN A 48 3.35 -4.00 4.07
C GLN A 48 4.05 -5.24 3.47
N GLY A 49 5.37 -5.17 3.39
CA GLY A 49 6.19 -6.30 2.93
C GLY A 49 6.08 -6.59 1.42
N PRO A 50 6.19 -7.87 1.00
CA PRO A 50 6.26 -8.24 -0.43
C PRO A 50 5.03 -7.82 -1.25
N LEU A 51 3.84 -7.82 -0.64
CA LEU A 51 2.61 -7.40 -1.32
C LEU A 51 2.68 -5.92 -1.72
N PHE A 52 3.19 -5.06 -0.83
CA PHE A 52 3.38 -3.65 -1.14
C PHE A 52 4.37 -3.47 -2.29
N VAL A 53 5.47 -4.22 -2.29
CA VAL A 53 6.47 -4.17 -3.37
C VAL A 53 5.83 -4.53 -4.71
N LEU A 54 5.01 -5.59 -4.76
CA LEU A 54 4.31 -5.98 -5.98
C LEU A 54 3.36 -4.88 -6.46
N ILE A 55 2.55 -4.32 -5.57
CA ILE A 55 1.63 -3.22 -5.89
C ILE A 55 2.40 -2.00 -6.39
N ALA A 56 3.50 -1.63 -5.72
CA ALA A 56 4.34 -0.51 -6.10
C ALA A 56 4.93 -0.72 -7.51
N LEU A 57 5.51 -1.89 -7.79
CA LEU A 57 6.05 -2.21 -9.11
C LEU A 57 4.99 -2.17 -10.20
N LEU A 58 3.82 -2.77 -9.96
CA LEU A 58 2.72 -2.74 -10.93
C LEU A 58 2.18 -1.33 -11.15
N SER A 59 2.13 -0.50 -10.10
CA SER A 59 1.69 0.90 -10.20
C SER A 59 2.64 1.75 -11.06
N VAL A 60 3.96 1.52 -10.94
CA VAL A 60 4.99 2.19 -11.74
C VAL A 60 4.98 1.68 -13.18
N ALA A 61 4.75 0.38 -13.37
CA ALA A 61 4.67 -0.23 -14.71
C ALA A 61 3.38 0.17 -15.46
N ALA A 62 2.32 0.59 -14.76
CA ALA A 62 1.01 0.90 -15.32
C ALA A 62 1.01 1.89 -16.50
N PRO A 63 1.65 3.07 -16.43
CA PRO A 63 1.70 4.00 -17.57
C PRO A 63 2.43 3.43 -18.79
N PHE A 64 3.42 2.56 -18.60
CA PHE A 64 4.17 1.96 -19.71
C PHE A 64 3.45 0.79 -20.38
N LEU A 65 2.62 0.07 -19.61
CA LEU A 65 1.90 -1.12 -20.07
C LEU A 65 0.50 -0.80 -20.62
N THR A 66 -0.09 0.33 -20.23
CA THR A 66 -1.40 0.77 -20.72
C THR A 66 -1.26 1.66 -21.96
N ARG A 67 -2.19 1.54 -22.91
CA ARG A 67 -2.22 2.33 -24.15
C ARG A 67 -3.58 2.99 -24.34
N GLY A 68 -3.63 4.07 -25.13
CA GLY A 68 -4.86 4.79 -25.46
C GLY A 68 -5.50 5.48 -24.25
N ARG A 69 -6.83 5.50 -24.17
CA ARG A 69 -7.59 6.20 -23.11
C ARG A 69 -7.26 5.73 -21.70
N ALA A 70 -6.84 4.47 -21.53
CA ALA A 70 -6.45 3.91 -20.24
C ALA A 70 -5.12 4.47 -19.69
N HIS A 71 -4.24 4.96 -20.58
CA HIS A 71 -2.96 5.56 -20.19
C HIS A 71 -3.15 6.81 -19.34
N GLY A 72 -4.12 7.67 -19.69
CA GLY A 72 -4.42 8.88 -18.91
C GLY A 72 -4.84 8.57 -17.47
N ALA A 73 -5.70 7.56 -17.30
CA ALA A 73 -6.13 7.10 -15.98
C ALA A 73 -4.99 6.45 -15.19
N ALA A 74 -4.18 5.60 -15.85
CA ALA A 74 -3.03 4.96 -15.22
C ALA A 74 -2.01 5.99 -14.71
N LEU A 75 -1.70 7.00 -15.52
CA LEU A 75 -0.79 8.07 -15.14
C LEU A 75 -1.34 8.90 -13.98
N LEU A 76 -2.62 9.28 -14.04
CA LEU A 76 -3.27 10.05 -12.97
C LEU A 76 -3.26 9.28 -11.64
N PHE A 77 -3.64 8.01 -11.64
CA PHE A 77 -3.67 7.19 -10.43
C PHE A 77 -2.27 6.91 -9.88
N ALA A 78 -1.28 6.68 -10.75
CA ALA A 78 0.10 6.50 -10.33
C ALA A 78 0.64 7.78 -9.68
N LEU A 79 0.52 8.92 -10.35
CA LEU A 79 0.97 10.20 -9.82
C LEU A 79 0.28 10.53 -8.50
N ALA A 80 -1.05 10.44 -8.44
CA ALA A 80 -1.79 10.68 -7.22
C ALA A 80 -1.34 9.75 -6.08
N GLY A 81 -1.27 8.43 -6.33
CA GLY A 81 -0.87 7.45 -5.32
C GLY A 81 0.54 7.71 -4.78
N TRP A 82 1.50 7.97 -5.67
CA TRP A 82 2.88 8.26 -5.27
C TRP A 82 3.03 9.61 -4.58
N THR A 83 2.36 10.66 -5.03
CA THR A 83 2.37 11.96 -4.34
C THR A 83 1.77 11.85 -2.95
N LEU A 84 0.60 11.22 -2.80
CA LEU A 84 -0.02 11.04 -1.48
C LEU A 84 0.82 10.15 -0.54
N LEU A 85 1.66 9.27 -1.07
CA LEU A 85 2.55 8.43 -0.26
C LEU A 85 3.85 9.14 0.11
N VAL A 86 4.47 9.84 -0.84
CA VAL A 86 5.81 10.45 -0.69
C VAL A 86 5.74 11.81 -0.02
N THR A 87 4.75 12.65 -0.36
CA THR A 87 4.65 14.02 0.18
C THR A 87 4.61 14.02 1.71
N PRO A 88 3.78 13.21 2.40
CA PRO A 88 3.75 13.23 3.87
C PRO A 88 5.07 12.79 4.51
N VAL A 89 5.82 11.88 3.86
CA VAL A 89 7.14 11.43 4.30
C VAL A 89 8.18 12.53 4.10
N ALA A 90 8.06 13.28 3.00
CA ALA A 90 9.01 14.31 2.60
C ALA A 90 8.80 15.65 3.32
N THR A 91 7.58 15.96 3.76
CA THR A 91 7.24 17.27 4.36
C THR A 91 7.02 17.25 5.87
N VAL A 92 6.78 16.09 6.50
CA VAL A 92 6.48 15.98 7.94
C VAL A 92 7.15 14.73 8.55
N GLN A 93 7.34 14.69 9.88
CA GLN A 93 7.69 13.43 10.56
C GLN A 93 6.62 12.37 10.24
N PHE A 94 7.05 11.26 9.67
CA PHE A 94 6.20 10.17 9.21
C PHE A 94 5.22 9.70 10.30
N SER A 95 3.91 9.82 10.03
CA SER A 95 2.85 9.21 10.84
C SER A 95 2.07 8.24 9.98
N ALA A 96 1.86 7.02 10.45
CA ALA A 96 1.11 6.00 9.70
C ALA A 96 -0.28 6.47 9.25
N ARG A 97 -0.85 7.49 9.91
CA ARG A 97 -2.17 8.08 9.60
C ARG A 97 -2.20 8.92 8.32
N THR A 98 -1.07 9.48 7.89
CA THR A 98 -1.03 10.37 6.72
C THR A 98 -0.79 9.63 5.41
N GLY A 99 -0.35 8.36 5.46
CA GLY A 99 -0.12 7.52 4.27
C GLY A 99 -1.35 6.74 3.78
N LEU A 100 -2.39 6.56 4.61
CA LEU A 100 -3.60 5.78 4.27
C LEU A 100 -4.32 6.21 2.97
N PRO A 101 -4.48 7.51 2.63
CA PRO A 101 -5.22 7.89 1.44
C PRO A 101 -4.48 7.55 0.12
N GLY A 102 -3.17 7.32 0.16
CA GLY A 102 -2.38 7.01 -1.04
C GLY A 102 -2.59 5.59 -1.60
N PHE A 103 -2.99 4.63 -0.76
CA PHE A 103 -3.10 3.22 -1.17
C PHE A 103 -4.24 2.96 -2.16
N GLY A 104 -5.33 3.73 -2.13
CA GLY A 104 -6.45 3.59 -3.06
C GLY A 104 -6.03 3.86 -4.51
N PRO A 105 -5.55 5.08 -4.83
CA PRO A 105 -5.02 5.40 -6.14
C PRO A 105 -3.85 4.50 -6.58
N LEU A 106 -2.95 4.16 -5.65
CA LEU A 106 -1.82 3.25 -5.93
C LEU A 106 -2.31 1.85 -6.35
N GLY A 107 -3.32 1.32 -5.66
CA GLY A 107 -3.97 0.04 -6.00
C GLY A 107 -4.67 0.08 -7.35
N ALA A 108 -5.35 1.18 -7.67
CA ALA A 108 -5.99 1.37 -8.98
C ALA A 108 -4.95 1.39 -10.12
N ALA A 109 -3.82 2.08 -9.93
CA ALA A 109 -2.70 2.05 -10.86
C ALA A 109 -2.13 0.63 -11.00
N ALA A 110 -1.91 -0.08 -9.89
CA ALA A 110 -1.41 -1.45 -9.90
C ALA A 110 -2.35 -2.43 -10.63
N ALA A 111 -3.66 -2.27 -10.50
CA ALA A 111 -4.64 -3.08 -11.22
C ALA A 111 -4.56 -2.86 -12.74
N LEU A 112 -4.41 -1.60 -13.18
CA LEU A 112 -4.21 -1.26 -14.59
C LEU A 112 -2.87 -1.80 -15.13
N GLY A 113 -1.79 -1.71 -14.35
CA GLY A 113 -0.51 -2.32 -14.69
C GLY A 113 -0.58 -3.83 -14.81
N GLY A 114 -1.23 -4.50 -13.85
CA GLY A 114 -1.47 -5.95 -13.88
C GLY A 114 -2.27 -6.39 -15.10
N TRP A 115 -3.33 -5.65 -15.47
CA TRP A 115 -4.07 -5.89 -16.69
C TRP A 115 -3.19 -5.77 -17.95
N GLY A 116 -2.34 -4.73 -18.01
CA GLY A 116 -1.38 -4.55 -19.09
C GLY A 116 -0.39 -5.71 -19.23
N VAL A 117 0.13 -6.24 -18.10
CA VAL A 117 0.99 -7.44 -18.10
C VAL A 117 0.23 -8.64 -18.69
N VAL A 118 -0.99 -8.91 -18.22
CA VAL A 118 -1.79 -10.06 -18.68
C VAL A 118 -2.10 -9.95 -20.17
N ALA A 119 -2.44 -8.75 -20.65
CA ALA A 119 -2.68 -8.50 -22.07
C ALA A 119 -1.43 -8.78 -22.93
N ALA A 120 -0.27 -8.27 -22.52
CA ALA A 120 0.99 -8.48 -23.23
C ALA A 120 1.41 -9.96 -23.26
N VAL A 121 1.23 -10.69 -22.16
CA VAL A 121 1.52 -12.13 -22.11
C VAL A 121 0.60 -12.92 -23.04
N ARG A 122 -0.69 -12.57 -23.10
CA ARG A 122 -1.65 -13.21 -24.00
C ARG A 122 -1.30 -12.99 -25.47
N GLU A 123 -0.90 -11.78 -25.82
CA GLU A 123 -0.48 -11.43 -27.19
C GLU A 123 0.77 -12.23 -27.62
N ARG A 124 1.80 -12.29 -26.77
CA ARG A 124 3.00 -13.10 -27.02
C ARG A 124 2.71 -14.59 -27.22
N ARG A 125 1.79 -15.15 -26.44
CA ARG A 125 1.37 -16.57 -26.59
C ARG A 125 0.65 -16.81 -27.91
N ARG A 126 -0.16 -15.85 -28.38
CA ARG A 126 -0.84 -15.94 -29.68
C ARG A 126 0.16 -15.94 -30.83
N LEU A 127 1.16 -15.05 -30.79
CA LEU A 127 2.20 -14.97 -31.81
C LEU A 127 3.02 -16.26 -31.89
N ARG A 128 3.48 -16.79 -30.75
CA ARG A 128 4.21 -18.08 -30.70
C ARG A 128 3.37 -19.26 -31.20
N GLY A 129 2.07 -19.26 -30.89
CA GLY A 129 1.14 -20.29 -31.38
C GLY A 129 0.80 -20.17 -32.87
N ALA A 130 1.05 -19.02 -33.50
CA ALA A 130 0.92 -18.83 -34.94
C ALA A 130 2.20 -19.27 -35.67
N GLU A 131 3.38 -18.93 -35.11
CA GLU A 131 4.68 -19.40 -35.62
C GLU A 131 4.79 -20.93 -35.61
N GLY A 132 4.33 -21.58 -34.54
CA GLY A 132 4.32 -23.06 -34.45
C GLY A 132 3.40 -23.76 -35.46
N ARG A 133 2.35 -23.08 -35.96
CA ARG A 133 1.44 -23.64 -36.99
C ARG A 133 1.96 -23.48 -38.41
N LEU A 134 2.83 -22.49 -38.65
CA LEU A 134 3.46 -22.28 -39.94
C LEU A 134 4.70 -23.17 -40.13
N ALA A 135 5.16 -23.83 -39.07
CA ALA A 135 6.32 -24.72 -39.05
C ALA A 135 5.98 -26.22 -39.19
N GLU A 136 4.70 -26.61 -39.33
CA GLU A 136 4.33 -27.95 -39.79
C GLU A 136 4.26 -27.97 -41.33
N PRO A 137 5.25 -28.54 -42.03
CA PRO A 137 5.12 -28.81 -43.45
C PRO A 137 4.15 -29.98 -43.67
N VAL A 138 3.22 -29.79 -44.61
CA VAL A 138 2.33 -30.83 -45.16
C VAL A 138 3.15 -31.84 -45.97
#